data_AF-A0A3L7LR21-F1
#
_entry.id   AF-A0A3L7LR21-F1
#
_cell.length_a   1.000
_cell.length_b   1.000
_cell.length_c   1.000
_cell.angle_alpha   90.00
_cell.angle_beta   90.00
_cell.angle_gamma   90.00
#
_symmetry.space_group_name_H-M   'P 1'
#
loop_
_entity.id
_entity.type
_entity.pdbx_description
1 polymer ?
#
loop_
_entity_poly.entity_id
_entity_poly.type
_entity_poly.pdbx_seq_one_letter_code
_entity_poly.pdbx_strand_id
1 'polypeptide(L)' 'GPLKEIVHQQMGGLRSCMGLTSCATIDDLRTKAEFVRISGAGIQESHVHDVTITKESPNYRLG' A
#
# COMPACT_ATOMS: atom_id res chain seq x y z
N GLY A 1 -15.03 -17.45 4.54
CA GLY A 1 -14.94 -16.63 5.75
C GLY A 1 -14.21 -15.33 5.44
N PRO A 2 -14.43 -14.27 6.24
CA PRO A 2 -13.96 -12.90 5.95
C PRO A 2 -12.42 -12.78 5.83
N LEU A 3 -11.69 -13.72 6.44
CA LEU A 3 -10.23 -13.80 6.33
C LEU A 3 -9.73 -13.90 4.87
N LYS A 4 -10.45 -14.63 4.00
CA LYS A 4 -10.06 -14.82 2.60
C LYS A 4 -10.03 -13.49 1.84
N GLU A 5 -11.00 -12.62 2.10
CA GLU A 5 -11.13 -11.32 1.42
C GLU A 5 -10.06 -10.33 1.89
N ILE A 6 -9.77 -10.32 3.19
CA ILE A 6 -8.70 -9.50 3.77
C ILE A 6 -7.33 -9.91 3.19
N VAL A 7 -7.03 -11.21 3.18
CA VAL A 7 -5.79 -11.73 2.60
C VAL A 7 -5.70 -11.41 1.11
N HIS A 8 -6.81 -11.46 0.37
CA HIS A 8 -6.82 -11.09 -1.04
C HIS A 8 -6.42 -9.62 -1.27
N GLN A 9 -6.98 -8.70 -0.47
CA GLN A 9 -6.64 -7.27 -0.55
C GLN A 9 -5.18 -7.01 -0.17
N GLN A 10 -4.70 -7.64 0.90
CA GLN A 10 -3.33 -7.44 1.36
C GLN A 10 -2.29 -7.98 0.37
N MET A 11 -2.54 -9.16 -0.19
CA MET A 11 -1.70 -9.73 -1.24
C MET A 11 -1.79 -8.94 -2.55
N GLY A 12 -2.93 -8.33 -2.85
CA GLY A 12 -3.11 -7.42 -3.98
C GLY A 12 -2.22 -6.18 -3.85
N GLY A 13 -2.23 -5.55 -2.68
CA GLY A 13 -1.36 -4.40 -2.38
C GLY A 13 0.13 -4.73 -2.51
N LEU A 14 0.56 -5.87 -1.95
CA LEU A 14 1.95 -6.32 -2.06
C LEU A 14 2.39 -6.53 -3.52
N ARG A 15 1.55 -7.19 -4.34
CA ARG A 15 1.86 -7.38 -5.77
C ARG A 15 1.93 -6.08 -6.55
N SER A 16 1.07 -5.11 -6.22
CA SER A 16 1.13 -3.77 -6.83
C SER A 16 2.46 -3.08 -6.51
N CYS A 17 2.90 -3.12 -5.24
CA CYS A 17 4.19 -2.59 -4.80
C CYS A 17 5.38 -3.28 -5.50
N MET A 18 5.36 -4.61 -5.63
CA MET A 18 6.36 -5.37 -6.36
C MET A 18 6.44 -4.97 -7.84
N GLY A 19 5.30 -4.66 -8.46
CA GLY A 19 5.25 -4.12 -9.83
C GLY A 19 5.89 -2.73 -9.94
N LEU A 20 5.55 -1.82 -9.03
CA LEU A 20 6.12 -0.46 -8.98
C LEU A 20 7.64 -0.46 -8.75
N THR A 21 8.14 -1.41 -7.95
CA THR A 21 9.56 -1.57 -7.63
C THR A 21 10.29 -2.52 -8.59
N SER A 22 9.61 -3.02 -9.63
CA SER A 22 10.16 -3.99 -10.59
C SER A 22 10.81 -5.22 -9.94
N CYS A 23 10.28 -5.65 -8.78
CA CYS A 23 10.79 -6.80 -8.03
C CYS A 23 9.96 -8.04 -8.38
N ALA A 24 10.57 -9.02 -9.04
CA ALA A 24 9.87 -10.25 -9.46
C ALA A 24 9.63 -11.22 -8.29
N THR A 25 10.46 -11.13 -7.24
CA THR A 25 10.38 -12.00 -6.06
C THR A 25 10.39 -11.20 -4.75
N ILE A 26 10.01 -11.85 -3.66
CA ILE A 26 10.09 -11.26 -2.32
C ILE A 26 11.54 -11.01 -1.92
N ASP A 27 12.47 -11.85 -2.38
CA ASP A 27 13.89 -11.65 -2.13
C ASP A 27 14.40 -10.37 -2.82
N ASP A 28 14.02 -10.17 -4.08
CA ASP A 28 14.31 -8.92 -4.81
C ASP A 28 13.79 -7.69 -4.06
N LEU A 29 12.54 -7.75 -3.58
CA LEU A 29 11.94 -6.65 -2.83
C LEU A 29 12.70 -6.37 -1.53
N ARG A 30 13.23 -7.39 -0.86
CA ARG A 30 13.99 -7.25 0.39
C ARG A 30 15.39 -6.68 0.19
N THR A 31 16.03 -6.97 -0.95
CA THR A 31 17.45 -6.64 -1.16
C THR A 31 17.70 -5.49 -2.14
N LYS A 32 16.76 -5.20 -3.04
CA LYS A 32 16.93 -4.22 -4.14
C LYS A 32 16.04 -3.00 -4.03
N ALA A 33 14.98 -3.04 -3.21
CA ALA A 33 14.08 -1.90 -3.07
C ALA A 33 14.79 -0.74 -2.36
N GLU A 34 14.59 0.47 -2.88
CA GLU A 34 15.13 1.69 -2.30
C GLU A 34 14.04 2.45 -1.55
N PHE A 35 14.42 2.99 -0.38
CA PHE A 35 13.54 3.82 0.42
C PHE A 35 14.05 5.26 0.42
N VAL A 36 13.13 6.21 0.33
CA VAL A 36 13.41 7.63 0.49
C VAL A 36 12.87 8.11 1.83
N ARG A 37 13.58 9.06 2.44
CA ARG A 37 13.10 9.71 3.66
C ARG A 37 12.10 10.80 3.28
N ILE A 38 10.86 10.67 3.79
CA ILE A 38 9.82 11.68 3.64
C ILE A 38 9.70 12.57 4.89
N SER A 39 9.17 13.78 4.71
CA SER A 39 8.87 14.71 5.80
C SER A 39 7.47 14.43 6.39
N GLY A 40 7.14 15.05 7.53
CA GLY A 40 5.80 14.95 8.11
C GLY A 40 4.68 15.47 7.20
N ALA A 41 4.99 16.44 6.33
CA ALA A 41 4.08 16.90 5.29
C ALA A 41 3.88 15.83 4.19
N GLY A 42 4.93 15.09 3.82
CA GLY A 42 4.83 14.00 2.85
C GLY A 42 3.97 12.82 3.33
N ILE A 43 3.85 12.61 4.64
CA ILE A 43 2.91 11.63 5.20
C ILE A 43 1.46 12.08 4.98
N GLN A 44 1.15 13.35 5.25
CA GLN A 44 -0.18 13.91 5.00
C GLN A 44 -0.57 13.83 3.52
N GLU A 45 0.37 14.14 2.62
CA GLU A 45 0.18 13.99 1.16
C GLU A 45 -0.05 12.53 0.74
N SER A 46 0.61 11.57 1.39
CA SER A 46 0.45 10.15 1.05
C SER A 46 -0.92 9.59 1.42
N HIS A 47 -1.62 10.21 2.38
CA HIS A 47 -2.98 9.84 2.76
C HIS A 47 -4.00 10.58 1.88
N VAL A 48 -5.24 10.08 1.83
CA VAL A 48 -6.34 10.83 1.18
C VAL A 48 -6.45 12.19 1.85
N HIS A 49 -6.26 13.24 1.08
CA HIS A 49 -6.36 14.63 1.50
C HIS A 49 -7.29 15.41 0.55
N ASP A 50 -7.88 16.50 1.05
CA ASP A 50 -8.73 17.45 0.31
C ASP A 50 -9.98 16.89 -0.38
N VAL A 51 -10.46 15.69 0.02
CA VAL A 51 -11.69 15.08 -0.50
C VAL A 51 -12.50 14.36 0.59
N THR A 52 -13.82 14.53 0.58
CA THR A 52 -14.73 13.76 1.43
C THR A 52 -14.91 12.34 0.88
N ILE A 53 -14.47 11.32 1.61
CA ILE A 53 -14.67 9.91 1.25
C ILE A 53 -16.16 9.56 1.37
N THR A 54 -16.81 9.21 0.26
CA THR A 54 -18.26 8.90 0.21
C THR A 54 -18.58 7.40 0.20
N LYS A 55 -17.58 6.55 -0.04
CA LYS A 55 -17.66 5.08 0.06
C LYS A 55 -16.37 4.55 0.67
N GLU A 56 -16.50 3.63 1.62
CA GLU A 56 -15.34 2.95 2.21
C GLU A 56 -14.63 2.06 1.18
N SER A 57 -13.31 2.17 1.12
CA SER A 57 -12.50 1.28 0.29
C SER A 57 -12.12 0.03 1.09
N PRO A 58 -12.23 -1.18 0.51
CA PRO A 58 -11.94 -2.43 1.21
C PRO A 58 -10.49 -2.59 1.69
N ASN A 59 -9.55 -1.74 1.22
CA ASN A 59 -8.13 -1.75 1.57
C ASN A 59 -7.66 -0.51 2.36
N TYR A 60 -8.56 0.41 2.71
CA TYR A 60 -8.22 1.65 3.41
C TYR A 60 -9.17 1.85 4.60
N ARG A 61 -8.82 1.25 5.74
CA ARG A 61 -9.53 1.44 7.01
C ARG A 61 -8.78 2.48 7.83
N LEU A 62 -9.40 3.64 8.03
CA LEU A 62 -8.98 4.59 9.05
C LEU A 62 -9.31 3.95 10.40
N GLY A 63 -8.28 3.68 11.19
CA GLY A 63 -8.44 3.19 12.56
C GLY A 63 -9.03 4.25 13.47
#